data_AF-A0A6N2UEE7-F1
#
_entry.id   AF-A0A6N2UEE7-F1
#
_cell.length_a   1.000
_cell.length_b   1.000
_cell.length_c   1.000
_cell.angle_alpha   90.00
_cell.angle_beta   90.00
_cell.angle_gamma   90.00
#
_symmetry.space_group_name_H-M   'P 1'
#
loop_
_entity.id
_entity.type
_entity.pdbx_description
1 polymer ?
#
loop_
_entity_poly.entity_id
_entity_poly.type
_entity_poly.pdbx_seq_one_letter_code
_entity_poly.pdbx_strand_id
1 'polypeptide(L)' 'MDYYKKEKLNNIVLFIIFVLGVILQFVGHRKAGYGPLLIQFVSLALMLLVLFLYNRRHV' A
#
# COMPACT_ATOMS: atom_id res chain seq x y z
N MET A 1 10.27 4.84 26.31
CA MET A 1 10.89 4.03 25.25
C MET A 1 9.90 3.13 24.48
N ASP A 2 8.58 3.22 24.72
CA ASP A 2 7.57 2.38 24.04
C ASP A 2 6.97 3.01 22.76
N TYR A 3 6.87 4.35 22.72
CA TYR A 3 6.20 5.06 21.61
C TYR A 3 6.92 4.86 20.27
N TYR A 4 8.24 4.96 20.27
CA TYR A 4 9.09 4.77 19.09
C TYR A 4 9.02 3.35 18.50
N LYS A 5 8.84 2.33 19.36
CA LYS A 5 8.70 0.93 18.91
C LYS A 5 7.35 0.72 18.21
N LYS A 6 6.29 1.36 18.70
CA LYS A 6 4.95 1.30 18.08
C LYS A 6 4.92 1.95 16.70
N GLU A 7 5.56 3.11 16.52
CA GLU A 7 5.68 3.73 15.20
C GLU A 7 6.49 2.89 14.22
N LYS A 8 7.59 2.29 14.67
CA LYS A 8 8.43 1.43 13.82
C LYS A 8 7.65 0.22 13.31
N LEU A 9 6.86 -0.43 14.18
CA LEU A 9 5.96 -1.53 13.81
C LEU A 9 4.89 -1.07 12.82
N ASN A 10 4.28 0.09 13.05
CA ASN A 10 3.26 0.63 12.16
C ASN A 10 3.82 0.98 10.76
N ASN A 11 5.05 1.50 10.68
CA ASN A 11 5.73 1.75 9.42
C ASN A 11 6.07 0.46 8.68
N ILE A 12 6.47 -0.60 9.40
CA ILE A 12 6.70 -1.93 8.81
C ILE A 12 5.40 -2.50 8.23
N VAL A 13 4.27 -2.37 8.94
CA VAL A 13 2.96 -2.80 8.44
C VAL A 13 2.57 -2.01 7.19
N LEU A 14 2.75 -0.69 7.18
CA LEU A 14 2.51 0.15 6.00
C LEU A 14 3.39 -0.27 4.81
N PHE A 15 4.66 -0.60 5.07
CA PHE A 15 5.59 -1.07 4.05
C PHE A 15 5.15 -2.42 3.45
N ILE A 16 4.71 -3.37 4.28
CA ILE A 16 4.20 -4.67 3.80
C ILE A 16 2.96 -4.46 2.91
N ILE A 17 2.02 -3.59 3.33
CA ILE A 17 0.82 -3.28 2.54
C ILE A 17 1.20 -2.62 1.20
N PHE A 18 2.19 -1.73 1.21
CA PHE A 18 2.72 -1.11 -0.02
C PHE A 18 3.28 -2.17 -0.98
N VAL A 19 4.14 -3.06 -0.50
CA VAL A 19 4.73 -4.14 -1.32
C VAL A 19 3.65 -5.05 -1.88
N LEU A 20 2.66 -5.44 -1.08
CA LEU A 20 1.53 -6.24 -1.55
C LEU A 20 0.72 -5.52 -2.64
N GLY A 21 0.47 -4.22 -2.48
CA GLY A 21 -0.15 -3.40 -3.53
C GLY A 21 0.66 -3.43 -4.83
N VAL A 22 1.98 -3.25 -4.75
CA VAL A 22 2.85 -3.30 -5.93
C VAL A 22 2.70 -4.63 -6.66
N ILE A 23 2.74 -5.75 -5.92
CA ILE A 23 2.58 -7.09 -6.49
C ILE A 23 1.21 -7.25 -7.16
N LEU A 24 0.13 -6.79 -6.52
CA LEU A 24 -1.22 -6.85 -7.10
C LEU A 24 -1.32 -6.09 -8.42
N GLN A 25 -0.62 -4.97 -8.56
CA GLN A 25 -0.61 -4.19 -9.79
C GLN A 25 0.02 -4.96 -10.96
N PHE A 26 1.13 -5.66 -10.72
CA PHE A 26 1.78 -6.50 -11.72
C PHE A 26 0.95 -7.75 -12.06
N VAL A 27 0.28 -8.35 -11.07
CA VAL A 27 -0.63 -9.49 -11.31
C VAL A 27 -1.84 -9.06 -12.14
N GLY A 28 -2.44 -7.92 -11.83
CA GLY A 28 -3.54 -7.35 -12.60
C GLY A 28 -3.13 -7.00 -14.04
N HIS A 29 -1.89 -6.56 -14.26
CA HIS A 29 -1.38 -6.22 -15.59
C HIS A 29 -1.23 -7.42 -16.53
N ARG A 30 -1.02 -8.63 -15.99
CA ARG A 30 -0.86 -9.85 -16.80
C ARG A 30 -2.17 -10.38 -17.40
N LYS A 31 -3.33 -9.85 -17.03
CA LYS A 31 -4.63 -10.32 -17.51
C LYS A 31 -5.40 -9.17 -18.17
N ALA A 32 -5.85 -9.37 -19.40
CA ALA A 32 -6.71 -8.41 -20.10
C ALA A 32 -8.17 -8.59 -19.66
N GLY A 33 -8.83 -7.49 -19.26
CA GLY A 33 -10.25 -7.46 -18.90
C GLY A 33 -10.60 -6.36 -17.90
N TYR A 34 -11.90 -6.08 -17.73
CA TYR A 34 -12.40 -5.05 -16.83
C TYR A 34 -12.15 -5.36 -15.34
N GLY A 35 -12.18 -6.64 -14.94
CA GLY A 35 -11.89 -7.06 -13.57
C GLY A 35 -10.44 -6.74 -13.14
N PRO A 36 -9.42 -7.15 -13.89
CA PRO A 36 -8.02 -6.79 -13.64
C PRO A 36 -7.75 -5.28 -13.60
N LEU A 37 -8.47 -4.49 -14.41
CA LEU A 37 -8.42 -3.03 -14.42
C LEU A 37 -8.91 -2.42 -13.10
N LEU A 38 -10.03 -2.91 -12.55
CA LEU A 38 -10.50 -2.52 -11.23
C LEU A 38 -9.51 -2.87 -10.12
N ILE A 39 -8.87 -4.05 -10.21
CA ILE A 39 -7.85 -4.48 -9.25
C ILE A 39 -6.64 -3.52 -9.28
N GLN A 40 -6.22 -3.06 -10.45
CA GLN A 40 -5.15 -2.06 -10.56
C GLN A 40 -5.56 -0.71 -9.95
N PHE A 41 -6.81 -0.27 -10.19
CA PHE A 41 -7.32 0.97 -9.60
C PHE A 41 -7.41 0.93 -8.07
N VAL A 42 -7.90 -0.19 -7.52
CA VAL A 42 -7.96 -0.42 -6.07
C VAL A 42 -6.55 -0.47 -5.47
N SER A 43 -5.62 -1.13 -6.15
CA SER A 43 -4.21 -1.18 -5.74
C SER A 43 -3.56 0.21 -5.70
N LEU A 44 -3.81 1.05 -6.71
CA LEU A 44 -3.36 2.44 -6.73
C LEU A 44 -3.93 3.25 -5.57
N ALA A 45 -5.24 3.14 -5.30
CA ALA A 45 -5.87 3.82 -4.18
C ALA A 45 -5.25 3.39 -2.83
N LEU A 46 -4.95 2.10 -2.67
CA LEU A 46 -4.25 1.55 -1.51
C LEU A 46 -2.84 2.13 -1.35
N MET A 47 -2.07 2.24 -2.43
CA MET A 47 -0.75 2.87 -2.38
C MET A 47 -0.82 4.34 -1.96
N LEU A 48 -1.74 5.10 -2.54
CA LEU A 48 -1.94 6.51 -2.20
C LEU A 48 -2.35 6.67 -0.73
N LEU A 49 -3.22 5.79 -0.23
CA LEU A 49 -3.63 5.77 1.17
C LEU A 49 -2.46 5.47 2.11
N VAL A 50 -1.60 4.50 1.76
CA VAL A 50 -0.38 4.22 2.53
C VAL A 50 0.53 5.45 2.56
N LEU A 51 0.75 6.09 1.40
CA LEU A 51 1.58 7.29 1.30
C LEU A 51 1.00 8.43 2.15
N PHE A 52 -0.32 8.64 2.10
CA PHE A 52 -1.03 9.64 2.87
C PHE A 52 -0.92 9.40 4.38
N LEU A 53 -1.14 8.15 4.83
CA LEU A 53 -1.04 7.80 6.25
C LEU A 53 0.40 7.93 6.77
N TYR A 54 1.39 7.59 5.96
CA TYR A 54 2.78 7.80 6.29
C TYR A 54 3.10 9.29 6.39
N ASN A 55 2.74 10.08 5.37
CA ASN A 55 3.03 11.51 5.34
C ASN A 55 2.35 12.26 6.50
N ARG A 56 1.09 11.92 6.81
CA ARG A 56 0.36 12.50 7.96
C ARG A 56 0.97 12.18 9.32
N ARG A 57 1.74 11.09 9.45
CA ARG A 57 2.41 10.73 10.71
C ARG A 57 3.76 11.41 10.89
N HIS A 58 4.44 11.73 9.78
CA HIS A 58 5.80 12.28 9.79
C HIS A 58 5.86 13.80 9.55
N VAL A 59 4.78 14.43 9.09
CA VAL A 59 4.59 15.89 8.96
C VAL A 59 3.85 16.42 10.18
#